data_AF-A0A7J9CLT1-F1
#
_entry.id   AF-A0A7J9CLT1-F1
#
_cell.length_a   1.000
_cell.length_b   1.000
_cell.length_c   1.000
_cell.angle_alpha   90.00
_cell.angle_beta   90.00
_cell.angle_gamma   90.00
#
_symmetry.space_group_name_H-M   'P 1'
#
loop_
_entity.id
_entity.type
_entity.pdbx_description
1 polymer ?
#
loop_
_entity_poly.entity_id
_entity_poly.type
_entity_poly.pdbx_seq_one_letter_code
_entity_poly.pdbx_strand_id
1 'polypeptide(L)'
;MAKCSVAPSVEPMFQTFNGLQHLAETRRFKAWFLDQFGVLHDGKQPYPGAISTLERVATTGAKMVIISNSSRRASTTIEKLKNLGFDPSLFVGAITSGELTHQYLQRLAPIYLILTCGFLCLYYAIAAAVLHTALFFNFLFWKPVTYILRDYLSVFITFRRDNAWFAALGRSCIHMTWSDRGAISLEGLGLQVIENAEEADFILAHGTEALGLPS
;
A
#
# COMPACT_ATOMS: atom_id res chain seq x y z
N MET A 1 36.23 -7.49 45.38
CA MET A 1 35.52 -7.97 44.18
C MET A 1 34.19 -7.24 44.09
N ALA A 2 34.05 -6.36 43.11
CA ALA A 2 32.80 -5.63 42.87
C ALA A 2 31.76 -6.58 42.27
N LYS A 3 30.56 -6.63 42.86
CA LYS A 3 29.39 -7.29 42.25
C LYS A 3 28.92 -6.40 41.10
N CYS A 4 29.08 -6.86 39.87
CA CYS A 4 28.37 -6.29 38.72
C CYS A 4 26.87 -6.49 38.94
N SER A 5 26.16 -5.39 39.21
CA SER A 5 24.71 -5.34 39.09
C SER A 5 24.35 -5.30 37.61
N VAL A 6 23.86 -6.44 37.10
CA VAL A 6 23.20 -6.49 35.78
C VAL A 6 21.96 -5.59 35.89
N ALA A 7 21.90 -4.55 35.05
CA ALA A 7 20.71 -3.71 34.95
C ALA A 7 19.50 -4.59 34.58
N PRO A 8 18.31 -4.37 35.16
CA PRO A 8 17.15 -5.19 34.85
C PRO A 8 16.83 -5.03 33.36
N SER A 9 16.87 -6.16 32.64
CA SER A 9 16.40 -6.24 31.27
C SER A 9 14.90 -5.88 31.28
N VAL A 10 14.55 -4.77 30.65
CA VAL A 10 13.14 -4.40 30.44
C VAL A 10 12.55 -5.49 29.57
N GLU A 11 11.71 -6.36 30.14
CA GLU A 11 10.94 -7.30 29.33
C GLU A 11 10.09 -6.49 28.35
N PRO A 12 10.02 -6.87 27.06
CA PRO A 12 9.18 -6.16 26.12
C PRO A 12 7.74 -6.18 26.64
N MET A 13 7.15 -5.01 26.83
CA MET A 13 5.74 -4.91 27.18
C MET A 13 4.91 -5.31 25.97
N PHE A 14 4.41 -6.54 25.96
CA PHE A 14 3.49 -7.00 24.93
C PHE A 14 2.08 -6.54 25.27
N GLN A 15 1.47 -5.79 24.37
CA GLN A 15 0.05 -5.49 24.43
C GLN A 15 -0.74 -6.54 23.64
N THR A 16 -1.63 -7.25 24.32
CA THR A 16 -2.50 -8.24 23.68
C THR A 16 -3.80 -7.58 23.24
N PHE A 17 -4.15 -7.76 21.97
CA PHE A 17 -5.42 -7.32 21.40
C PHE A 17 -6.31 -8.52 21.07
N ASN A 18 -7.59 -8.47 21.45
CA ASN A 18 -8.58 -9.48 21.10
C ASN A 18 -9.13 -9.29 19.67
N GLY A 19 -8.24 -9.04 18.71
CA GLY A 19 -8.55 -8.90 17.29
C GLY A 19 -8.65 -7.45 16.76
N LEU A 20 -8.83 -7.34 15.43
CA LEU A 20 -8.84 -6.06 14.71
C LEU A 20 -10.00 -5.13 15.11
N GLN A 21 -11.10 -5.69 15.61
CA GLN A 21 -12.23 -4.91 16.11
C GLN A 21 -11.80 -3.97 17.23
N HIS A 22 -10.99 -4.46 18.18
CA HIS A 22 -10.50 -3.64 19.28
C HIS A 22 -9.70 -2.45 18.77
N LEU A 23 -8.83 -2.66 17.78
CA LEU A 23 -8.04 -1.59 17.15
C LEU A 23 -8.95 -0.57 16.44
N ALA A 24 -9.96 -1.04 15.71
CA ALA A 24 -10.92 -0.18 15.02
C ALA A 24 -11.78 0.66 15.99
N GLU A 25 -12.20 0.07 17.11
CA GLU A 25 -12.99 0.74 18.14
C GLU A 25 -12.26 1.89 18.84
N THR A 26 -10.92 1.89 18.83
CA THR A 26 -10.13 3.05 19.32
C THR A 26 -10.38 4.30 18.48
N ARG A 27 -10.78 4.16 17.21
CA ARG A 27 -10.98 5.23 16.21
C ARG A 27 -9.78 6.17 16.04
N ARG A 28 -8.58 5.76 16.45
CA ARG A 28 -7.36 6.59 16.37
C ARG A 28 -6.73 6.58 14.99
N PHE A 29 -6.85 5.45 14.30
CA PHE A 29 -6.27 5.28 12.97
C PHE A 29 -7.03 6.11 11.94
N LYS A 30 -6.33 7.04 11.29
CA LYS A 30 -6.86 7.93 10.26
C LYS A 30 -7.21 7.17 8.98
N ALA A 31 -6.54 6.04 8.73
CA ALA A 31 -6.77 5.17 7.58
C ALA A 31 -6.33 3.72 7.86
N TRP A 32 -6.90 2.82 7.07
CA TRP A 32 -6.52 1.41 6.98
C TRP A 32 -6.15 1.12 5.51
N PHE A 33 -4.88 0.87 5.25
CA PHE A 33 -4.39 0.50 3.93
C PHE A 33 -4.30 -1.01 3.82
N LEU A 34 -5.08 -1.57 2.90
CA LEU A 34 -5.27 -3.00 2.79
C LEU A 34 -4.78 -3.46 1.42
N ASP A 35 -3.78 -4.34 1.40
CA ASP A 35 -3.51 -5.11 0.20
C ASP A 35 -4.72 -5.99 -0.14
N GLN A 36 -4.88 -6.35 -1.41
CA GLN A 36 -5.99 -7.20 -1.83
C GLN A 36 -5.59 -8.68 -1.88
N PHE A 37 -4.51 -9.01 -2.59
CA PHE A 37 -4.12 -10.39 -2.83
C PHE A 37 -3.26 -10.87 -1.67
N GLY A 38 -3.56 -12.03 -1.09
CA GLY A 38 -2.83 -12.50 0.09
C GLY A 38 -3.17 -11.76 1.38
N VAL A 39 -4.19 -10.89 1.37
CA VAL A 39 -4.75 -10.24 2.56
C VAL A 39 -6.27 -10.36 2.59
N LEU A 40 -6.95 -9.99 1.50
CA LEU A 40 -8.42 -10.08 1.39
C LEU A 40 -8.89 -11.32 0.62
N HIS A 41 -8.13 -11.75 -0.39
CA HIS A 41 -8.50 -12.85 -1.27
C HIS A 41 -7.28 -13.55 -1.90
N ASP A 42 -7.51 -14.73 -2.49
CA ASP A 42 -6.53 -15.47 -3.31
C ASP A 42 -6.69 -15.26 -4.83
N GLY A 43 -7.53 -14.30 -5.21
CA GLY A 43 -7.84 -13.96 -6.59
C GLY A 43 -9.00 -14.76 -7.21
N LYS A 44 -9.45 -15.83 -6.55
CA LYS A 44 -10.65 -16.59 -6.90
C LYS A 44 -11.78 -16.37 -5.90
N GLN A 45 -11.45 -16.32 -4.61
CA GLN A 45 -12.41 -16.18 -3.52
C GLN A 45 -11.86 -15.32 -2.37
N PRO A 46 -12.74 -14.66 -1.59
CA PRO A 46 -12.34 -13.99 -0.36
C PRO A 46 -11.82 -15.00 0.68
N TYR A 47 -10.88 -14.57 1.52
CA TYR A 47 -10.48 -15.37 2.67
C TYR A 47 -11.61 -15.46 3.71
N PRO A 48 -11.71 -16.58 4.47
CA PRO A 48 -12.72 -16.72 5.51
C PRO A 48 -12.71 -15.55 6.49
N GLY A 49 -13.88 -14.93 6.69
CA GLY A 49 -14.03 -13.79 7.60
C GLY A 49 -13.53 -12.45 7.07
N ALA A 50 -12.92 -12.37 5.88
CA ALA A 50 -12.43 -11.10 5.34
C ALA A 50 -13.56 -10.07 5.15
N ILE A 51 -14.65 -10.47 4.47
CA ILE A 51 -15.81 -9.62 4.22
C ILE A 51 -16.42 -9.12 5.54
N SER A 52 -16.79 -10.05 6.43
CA SER A 52 -17.43 -9.70 7.71
C SER A 52 -16.52 -8.89 8.64
N THR A 53 -15.19 -9.06 8.54
CA THR A 53 -14.23 -8.22 9.27
C THR A 53 -14.25 -6.80 8.74
N LEU A 54 -14.19 -6.59 7.43
CA LEU A 54 -14.23 -5.23 6.86
C LEU A 54 -15.56 -4.54 7.14
N GLU A 55 -16.68 -5.25 7.05
CA GLU A 55 -18.00 -4.74 7.43
C GLU A 55 -18.02 -4.26 8.89
N ARG A 56 -17.50 -5.07 9.83
CA ARG A 56 -17.42 -4.69 11.24
C ARG A 56 -16.49 -3.50 11.46
N VAL A 57 -15.31 -3.50 10.86
CA VAL A 57 -14.36 -2.38 10.94
C VAL A 57 -14.99 -1.10 10.40
N ALA A 58 -15.75 -1.16 9.30
CA ALA A 58 -16.44 0.00 8.73
C ALA A 58 -17.47 0.63 9.69
N THR A 59 -18.13 -0.17 10.54
CA THR A 59 -19.08 0.36 11.56
C THR A 59 -18.44 1.35 12.54
N THR A 60 -17.12 1.32 12.68
CA THR A 60 -16.38 2.26 13.55
C THR A 60 -16.11 3.61 12.90
N GLY A 61 -16.43 3.76 11.60
CA GLY A 61 -16.05 4.93 10.79
C GLY A 61 -14.65 4.84 10.19
N ALA A 62 -14.03 3.66 10.23
CA ALA A 62 -12.70 3.42 9.66
C ALA A 62 -12.67 3.72 8.16
N LYS A 63 -11.67 4.48 7.73
CA LYS A 63 -11.42 4.79 6.32
C LYS A 63 -10.51 3.75 5.70
N MET A 64 -11.08 2.80 4.98
CA MET A 64 -10.32 1.74 4.31
C MET A 64 -9.96 2.15 2.88
N VAL A 65 -8.73 1.88 2.47
CA VAL A 65 -8.23 2.14 1.12
C VAL A 65 -7.51 0.90 0.63
N ILE A 66 -7.86 0.45 -0.57
CA ILE A 66 -7.17 -0.67 -1.20
C ILE A 66 -5.84 -0.19 -1.77
N ILE A 67 -4.80 -0.98 -1.51
CA ILE A 67 -3.48 -0.82 -2.09
C ILE A 67 -3.16 -2.04 -2.95
N SER A 68 -2.63 -1.87 -4.16
CA SER A 68 -2.27 -3.02 -5.00
C SER A 68 -1.18 -2.72 -6.03
N ASN A 69 -0.27 -3.66 -6.19
CA ASN A 69 0.73 -3.65 -7.26
C ASN A 69 0.16 -3.93 -8.68
N SER A 70 -1.16 -4.08 -8.83
CA SER A 70 -1.78 -4.32 -10.13
C SER A 70 -1.52 -3.20 -11.13
N SER A 71 -1.22 -3.56 -12.38
CA SER A 71 -1.14 -2.63 -13.53
C SER A 71 -2.51 -2.14 -14.03
N ARG A 72 -3.61 -2.60 -13.41
CA ARG A 72 -4.97 -2.19 -13.76
C ARG A 72 -5.35 -0.85 -13.12
N ARG A 73 -6.40 -0.21 -13.64
CA ARG A 73 -6.99 1.00 -13.05
C ARG A 73 -7.64 0.71 -11.71
N ALA A 74 -7.75 1.74 -10.86
CA ALA A 74 -8.41 1.63 -9.56
C ALA A 74 -9.87 1.12 -9.68
N SER A 75 -10.60 1.58 -10.71
CA SER A 75 -11.98 1.14 -10.98
C SER A 75 -12.08 -0.36 -11.21
N THR A 76 -11.17 -0.93 -12.01
CA THR A 76 -11.12 -2.38 -12.28
C THR A 76 -10.84 -3.18 -11.01
N THR A 77 -10.00 -2.66 -10.10
CA THR A 77 -9.74 -3.31 -8.81
C THR A 77 -10.98 -3.31 -7.92
N ILE A 78 -11.69 -2.19 -7.82
CA ILE A 78 -12.94 -2.10 -7.05
C ILE A 78 -14.01 -3.02 -7.63
N GLU A 79 -14.15 -3.09 -8.96
CA GLU A 79 -15.08 -3.99 -9.63
C GLU A 79 -14.74 -5.47 -9.37
N LYS A 80 -13.45 -5.83 -9.38
CA LYS A 80 -13.03 -7.18 -9.00
C LYS A 80 -13.43 -7.53 -7.57
N LEU A 81 -13.19 -6.63 -6.62
CA LEU A 81 -13.58 -6.84 -5.22
C LEU A 81 -15.09 -6.98 -5.07
N LYS A 82 -15.87 -6.17 -5.79
CA LYS A 82 -17.33 -6.31 -5.86
C LYS A 82 -17.75 -7.71 -6.31
N ASN A 83 -17.13 -8.22 -7.38
CA ASN A 83 -17.44 -9.55 -7.92
C ASN A 83 -17.03 -10.69 -6.98
N LEU A 84 -16.09 -10.44 -6.06
CA LEU A 84 -15.71 -11.37 -4.99
C LEU A 84 -16.62 -11.28 -3.75
N GLY A 85 -17.59 -10.37 -3.75
CA GLY A 85 -18.57 -10.20 -2.67
C GLY A 85 -18.26 -9.10 -1.66
N PHE A 86 -17.19 -8.31 -1.85
CA PHE A 86 -16.94 -7.14 -1.01
C PHE A 86 -17.86 -5.99 -1.42
N ASP A 87 -18.42 -5.27 -0.45
CA ASP A 87 -19.14 -4.03 -0.75
C ASP A 87 -18.15 -2.90 -1.09
N PRO A 88 -18.19 -2.31 -2.31
CA PRO A 88 -17.35 -1.18 -2.69
C PRO A 88 -17.47 0.03 -1.77
N SER A 89 -18.62 0.22 -1.10
CA SER A 89 -18.87 1.36 -0.23
C SER A 89 -17.99 1.39 1.03
N LEU A 90 -17.43 0.23 1.39
CA LEU A 90 -16.49 0.10 2.51
C LEU A 90 -15.16 0.82 2.23
N PHE A 91 -14.83 1.07 0.96
CA PHE A 91 -13.56 1.66 0.56
C PHE A 91 -13.72 3.12 0.15
N VAL A 92 -12.85 3.97 0.68
CA VAL A 92 -12.67 5.35 0.18
C VAL A 92 -12.19 5.33 -1.28
N GLY A 93 -11.44 4.29 -1.65
CA GLY A 93 -11.01 4.03 -3.01
C GLY A 93 -9.92 2.98 -3.08
N ALA A 94 -9.34 2.84 -4.27
CA ALA A 94 -8.18 1.99 -4.52
C ALA A 94 -7.03 2.82 -5.09
N ILE A 95 -5.81 2.44 -4.71
CA ILE A 95 -4.57 2.93 -5.30
C ILE A 95 -3.86 1.73 -5.91
N THR A 96 -3.57 1.83 -7.20
CA THR A 96 -2.89 0.78 -7.95
C THR A 96 -1.71 1.36 -8.72
N SER A 97 -0.71 0.53 -9.02
CA SER A 97 0.41 0.95 -9.90
C SER A 97 -0.09 1.45 -11.26
N GLY A 98 -1.08 0.76 -11.84
CA GLY A 98 -1.71 1.18 -13.09
C GLY A 98 -2.41 2.53 -13.01
N GLU A 99 -3.07 2.82 -11.89
CA GLU A 99 -3.73 4.11 -11.66
C GLU A 99 -2.71 5.25 -11.58
N LEU A 100 -1.64 5.06 -10.80
CA LEU A 100 -0.58 6.06 -10.63
C LEU A 100 0.16 6.32 -11.93
N THR A 101 0.47 5.25 -12.68
CA THR A 101 1.07 5.34 -14.02
C THR A 101 0.18 6.11 -14.98
N HIS A 102 -1.12 5.83 -15.00
CA HIS A 102 -2.06 6.53 -15.84
C HIS A 102 -2.14 8.02 -15.50
N GLN A 103 -2.27 8.37 -14.22
CA GLN A 103 -2.32 9.76 -13.76
C GLN A 103 -1.02 10.51 -14.08
N TYR A 104 0.13 9.85 -13.92
CA TYR A 104 1.43 10.40 -14.29
C TYR A 104 1.51 10.71 -15.78
N LEU A 105 1.13 9.76 -16.64
CA LEU A 105 1.09 9.96 -18.09
C LEU A 105 0.15 11.10 -18.50
N GLN A 106 -1.02 11.21 -17.86
CA GLN A 106 -1.94 12.33 -18.10
C GLN A 106 -1.35 13.70 -17.72
N ARG A 107 -0.53 13.77 -16.66
CA ARG A 107 0.16 15.00 -16.25
C ARG A 107 1.30 15.38 -17.20
N LEU A 108 1.95 14.39 -17.81
CA LEU A 108 3.04 14.60 -18.77
C LEU A 108 2.54 15.00 -20.17
N ALA A 109 1.42 14.43 -20.62
CA ALA A 109 0.85 14.68 -21.95
C ALA A 109 0.73 16.19 -22.33
N PRO A 110 0.25 17.10 -21.46
CA PRO A 110 0.21 18.52 -21.78
C PRO A 110 1.59 19.16 -21.89
N ILE A 111 2.58 18.72 -21.10
CA ILE A 111 3.95 19.24 -21.15
C ILE A 111 4.61 18.88 -22.49
N TYR A 112 4.43 17.63 -22.93
CA TYR A 112 4.95 17.21 -24.23
C TYR A 112 4.22 17.86 -25.40
N LEU A 113 2.90 18.11 -25.29
CA LEU A 113 2.16 18.82 -26.34
C LEU A 113 2.68 20.26 -26.53
N ILE A 114 2.99 20.97 -25.44
CA ILE A 114 3.52 22.35 -25.46
C ILE A 114 4.95 22.40 -26.03
N LEU A 115 5.77 21.37 -25.80
CA LEU A 115 7.13 21.29 -26.37
C LEU A 115 7.15 20.87 -27.86
N THR A 116 6.00 20.50 -28.45
CA THR A 116 5.89 19.92 -29.80
C THR A 116 5.35 20.86 -30.89
N CYS A 117 5.60 22.17 -30.80
CA CYS A 117 5.40 23.08 -31.95
C CYS A 117 6.37 22.83 -33.14
N GLY A 118 6.96 21.64 -33.26
CA GLY A 118 7.77 21.19 -34.40
C GLY A 118 7.65 19.68 -34.59
N PHE A 119 7.21 19.24 -35.76
CA PHE A 119 6.83 17.87 -36.14
C PHE A 119 7.86 16.76 -35.84
N LEU A 120 9.14 17.09 -35.64
CA LEU A 120 10.20 16.11 -35.34
C LEU A 120 10.32 15.78 -33.83
N CYS A 121 9.74 16.61 -32.96
CA CYS A 121 9.91 16.49 -31.51
C CYS A 121 8.95 15.47 -30.89
N LEU A 122 7.81 15.16 -31.53
CA LEU A 122 6.81 14.22 -31.00
C LEU A 122 7.37 12.79 -30.91
N TYR A 123 8.20 12.38 -31.87
CA TYR A 123 8.84 11.06 -31.84
C TYR A 123 9.87 10.95 -30.70
N TYR A 124 10.68 11.98 -30.48
CA TYR A 124 11.63 12.03 -29.36
C TYR A 124 10.96 12.23 -28.01
N ALA A 125 9.84 12.95 -27.95
CA ALA A 125 9.01 13.14 -26.76
C ALA A 125 8.31 11.84 -26.37
N ILE A 126 7.72 11.12 -27.33
CA ILE A 126 7.16 9.79 -27.11
C ILE A 126 8.29 8.82 -26.77
N ALA A 127 9.43 8.84 -27.45
CA ALA A 127 10.56 7.98 -27.14
C ALA A 127 11.18 8.30 -25.77
N ALA A 128 11.23 9.57 -25.33
CA ALA A 128 11.74 9.98 -24.02
C ALA A 128 10.72 9.73 -22.91
N ALA A 129 9.42 9.91 -23.17
CA ALA A 129 8.35 9.48 -22.28
C ALA A 129 8.31 7.96 -22.19
N VAL A 130 8.55 7.23 -23.29
CA VAL A 130 8.74 5.77 -23.37
C VAL A 130 10.07 5.37 -22.74
N LEU A 131 11.12 6.19 -22.71
CA LEU A 131 12.40 5.88 -22.08
C LEU A 131 12.37 6.20 -20.58
N HIS A 132 11.69 7.25 -20.15
CA HIS A 132 11.38 7.53 -18.74
C HIS A 132 10.35 6.55 -18.21
N THR A 133 9.31 6.21 -18.98
CA THR A 133 8.44 5.09 -18.63
C THR A 133 9.12 3.75 -18.82
N ALA A 134 10.12 3.55 -19.68
CA ALA A 134 10.92 2.32 -19.74
C ALA A 134 11.96 2.26 -18.63
N LEU A 135 12.39 3.39 -18.07
CA LEU A 135 13.16 3.42 -16.82
C LEU A 135 12.23 3.16 -15.63
N PHE A 136 10.99 3.68 -15.63
CA PHE A 136 9.95 3.39 -14.65
C PHE A 136 9.39 1.96 -14.79
N PHE A 137 9.28 1.43 -16.01
CA PHE A 137 8.88 0.06 -16.35
C PHE A 137 10.04 -0.92 -16.16
N ASN A 138 11.30 -0.57 -16.46
CA ASN A 138 12.45 -1.39 -16.05
C ASN A 138 12.61 -1.37 -14.53
N PHE A 139 12.21 -0.29 -13.85
CA PHE A 139 12.06 -0.27 -12.39
C PHE A 139 10.97 -1.26 -11.92
N LEU A 140 9.83 -1.32 -12.61
CA LEU A 140 8.65 -2.10 -12.21
C LEU A 140 8.52 -3.51 -12.80
N PHE A 141 9.27 -3.90 -13.83
CA PHE A 141 9.04 -5.16 -14.55
C PHE A 141 10.30 -6.01 -14.72
N TRP A 142 11.50 -5.45 -14.49
CA TRP A 142 12.76 -6.21 -14.59
C TRP A 142 13.58 -6.25 -13.28
N LYS A 143 12.93 -5.93 -12.17
CA LYS A 143 13.47 -6.21 -10.83
C LYS A 143 12.73 -7.40 -10.23
N PRO A 144 13.38 -8.19 -9.35
CA PRO A 144 12.69 -9.24 -8.61
C PRO A 144 11.43 -8.68 -7.94
N VAL A 145 10.36 -9.47 -7.83
CA VAL A 145 9.01 -9.08 -7.33
C VAL A 145 9.05 -8.23 -6.05
N THR A 146 10.06 -8.42 -5.21
CA THR A 146 10.35 -7.65 -3.99
C THR A 146 10.59 -6.14 -4.23
N TYR A 147 11.17 -5.75 -5.36
CA TYR A 147 11.40 -4.34 -5.72
C TYR A 147 10.14 -3.66 -6.27
N ILE A 148 9.32 -4.39 -7.03
CA ILE A 148 8.04 -3.89 -7.58
C ILE A 148 7.10 -3.47 -6.44
N LEU A 149 7.12 -4.22 -5.34
CA LEU A 149 6.32 -3.94 -4.14
C LEU A 149 6.84 -2.72 -3.37
N ARG A 150 8.17 -2.56 -3.24
CA ARG A 150 8.81 -1.39 -2.62
C ARG A 150 8.52 -0.12 -3.42
N ASP A 151 8.62 -0.20 -4.74
CA ASP A 151 8.44 0.95 -5.63
C ASP A 151 6.96 1.38 -5.66
N TYR A 152 6.00 0.45 -5.62
CA TYR A 152 4.59 0.77 -5.46
C TYR A 152 4.26 1.46 -4.12
N LEU A 153 4.76 0.94 -2.98
CA LEU A 153 4.56 1.56 -1.65
C LEU A 153 5.23 2.95 -1.58
N SER A 154 6.37 3.14 -2.24
CA SER A 154 7.04 4.44 -2.35
C SER A 154 6.20 5.49 -3.08
N VAL A 155 5.56 5.08 -4.19
CA VAL A 155 4.65 5.94 -4.95
C VAL A 155 3.36 6.17 -4.16
N PHE A 156 2.88 5.16 -3.42
CA PHE A 156 1.66 5.24 -2.62
C PHE A 156 1.74 6.29 -1.49
N ILE A 157 2.83 6.34 -0.70
CA ILE A 157 2.96 7.28 0.44
C ILE A 157 3.52 8.64 0.05
N THR A 158 4.40 8.68 -0.95
CA THR A 158 5.09 9.91 -1.35
C THR A 158 4.30 10.66 -2.41
N PHE A 159 3.68 9.96 -3.37
CA PHE A 159 3.15 10.59 -4.58
C PHE A 159 1.72 11.14 -4.45
N ARG A 160 0.94 10.67 -3.46
CA ARG A 160 -0.44 11.13 -3.21
C ARG A 160 -0.55 12.22 -2.15
N ARG A 161 0.57 12.73 -1.62
CA ARG A 161 0.59 13.86 -0.67
C ARG A 161 0.20 15.20 -1.30
N ASP A 162 0.06 15.24 -2.62
CA ASP A 162 -0.59 16.35 -3.33
C ASP A 162 -2.08 16.50 -2.97
N ASN A 163 -2.71 15.42 -2.49
CA ASN A 163 -4.06 15.44 -1.94
C ASN A 163 -4.04 15.77 -0.43
N ALA A 164 -4.85 16.75 -0.02
CA ALA A 164 -4.90 17.24 1.35
C ALA A 164 -5.23 16.17 2.40
N TRP A 165 -6.08 15.18 2.08
CA TRP A 165 -6.40 14.10 3.00
C TRP A 165 -5.21 13.19 3.24
N PHE A 166 -4.52 12.78 2.17
CA PHE A 166 -3.29 11.99 2.28
C PHE A 166 -2.15 12.78 2.95
N ALA A 167 -2.06 14.10 2.71
CA ALA A 167 -1.10 14.97 3.39
C ALA A 167 -1.25 14.94 4.92
N ALA A 168 -2.48 14.93 5.43
CA ALA A 168 -2.79 14.94 6.86
C ALA A 168 -2.62 13.58 7.58
N LEU A 169 -2.34 12.49 6.85
CA LEU A 169 -2.26 11.14 7.43
C LEU A 169 -1.09 10.94 8.40
N GLY A 170 -0.10 11.84 8.50
CA GLY A 170 1.11 11.55 9.27
C GLY A 170 1.97 10.45 8.64
N ARG A 171 2.94 9.89 9.36
CA ARG A 171 3.97 8.97 8.79
C ARG A 171 4.15 7.68 9.60
N SER A 172 3.55 7.60 10.79
CA SER A 172 3.74 6.49 11.70
C SER A 172 2.68 5.41 11.45
N CYS A 173 3.10 4.16 11.31
CA CYS A 173 2.16 3.08 11.00
C CYS A 173 2.47 1.78 11.73
N ILE A 174 1.42 1.05 12.05
CA ILE A 174 1.51 -0.39 12.34
C ILE A 174 1.55 -1.13 11.00
N HIS A 175 2.60 -1.89 10.75
CA HIS A 175 2.76 -2.72 9.56
C HIS A 175 2.42 -4.18 9.91
N MET A 176 1.28 -4.66 9.41
CA MET A 176 0.86 -6.05 9.53
C MET A 176 1.26 -6.81 8.28
N THR A 177 2.10 -7.84 8.44
CA THR A 177 2.61 -8.68 7.36
C THR A 177 2.76 -10.12 7.84
N TRP A 178 2.89 -11.06 6.89
CA TRP A 178 3.13 -12.48 7.19
C TRP A 178 4.50 -12.69 7.86
N SER A 179 4.51 -13.37 9.01
CA SER A 179 5.73 -13.65 9.80
C SER A 179 6.76 -14.49 9.02
N ASP A 180 6.30 -15.46 8.25
CA ASP A 180 7.15 -16.52 7.69
C ASP A 180 7.69 -16.17 6.29
N ARG A 181 7.22 -15.06 5.70
CA ARG A 181 7.52 -14.68 4.31
C ARG A 181 8.40 -13.43 4.19
N GLY A 182 8.93 -12.97 5.32
CA GLY A 182 9.76 -11.77 5.44
C GLY A 182 8.94 -10.48 5.38
N ALA A 183 9.21 -9.55 6.29
CA ALA A 183 8.70 -8.20 6.18
C ALA A 183 9.37 -7.49 5.00
N ILE A 184 8.60 -6.92 4.08
CA ILE A 184 9.17 -5.98 3.10
C ILE A 184 9.71 -4.78 3.88
N SER A 185 10.99 -4.47 3.64
CA SER A 185 11.59 -3.27 4.21
C SER A 185 10.88 -2.03 3.69
N LEU A 186 10.30 -1.26 4.61
CA LEU A 186 9.71 0.05 4.34
C LEU A 186 10.74 1.19 4.45
N GLU A 187 12.03 0.83 4.55
CA GLU A 187 13.14 1.78 4.61
C GLU A 187 13.22 2.62 3.32
N GLY A 188 13.44 3.93 3.47
CA GLY A 188 13.49 4.87 2.35
C GLY A 188 12.12 5.33 1.84
N LEU A 189 11.01 4.83 2.40
CA LEU A 189 9.65 5.25 2.02
C LEU A 189 9.13 6.45 2.81
N GLY A 190 9.94 6.98 3.73
CA GLY A 190 9.54 8.06 4.63
C GLY A 190 8.46 7.66 5.64
N LEU A 191 8.27 6.35 5.85
CA LEU A 191 7.40 5.78 6.88
C LEU A 191 8.18 5.46 8.14
N GLN A 192 7.49 5.58 9.27
CA GLN A 192 7.95 5.13 10.57
C GLN A 192 7.10 3.93 10.98
N VAL A 193 7.66 2.73 10.86
CA VAL A 193 7.03 1.55 11.44
C VAL A 193 7.24 1.61 12.93
N ILE A 194 6.15 1.59 13.68
CA ILE A 194 6.17 1.67 15.14
C ILE A 194 5.55 0.42 15.75
N GLU A 195 5.88 0.16 17.02
CA GLU A 195 5.38 -1.02 17.74
C GLU A 195 4.18 -0.70 18.63
N ASN A 196 4.10 0.54 19.14
CA ASN A 196 2.99 1.00 19.96
C ASN A 196 1.82 1.46 19.09
N ALA A 197 0.69 0.74 19.14
CA ALA A 197 -0.52 1.08 18.38
C ALA A 197 -1.08 2.47 18.73
N GLU A 198 -0.83 3.01 19.92
CA GLU A 198 -1.32 4.32 20.34
C GLU A 198 -0.62 5.50 19.65
N GLU A 199 0.59 5.27 19.14
CA GLU A 199 1.42 6.27 18.46
C GLU A 199 1.22 6.25 16.93
N ALA A 200 0.43 5.31 16.41
CA ALA A 200 0.30 5.08 14.98
C ALA A 200 -0.78 5.95 14.37
N ASP A 201 -0.47 6.55 13.23
CA ASP A 201 -1.43 7.34 12.47
C ASP A 201 -2.38 6.45 11.65
N PHE A 202 -1.88 5.32 11.14
CA PHE A 202 -2.65 4.41 10.28
C PHE A 202 -2.15 2.96 10.37
N ILE A 203 -2.97 2.04 9.87
CA ILE A 203 -2.63 0.62 9.73
C ILE A 203 -2.28 0.35 8.26
N LEU A 204 -1.20 -0.40 8.05
CA LEU A 204 -0.80 -0.94 6.76
C LEU A 204 -0.81 -2.47 6.84
N ALA A 205 -1.83 -3.10 6.26
CA ALA A 205 -1.95 -4.54 6.14
C ALA A 205 -1.53 -4.98 4.73
N HIS A 206 -0.41 -5.70 4.64
CA HIS A 206 0.25 -5.99 3.38
C HIS A 206 0.68 -7.47 3.32
N GLY A 207 0.48 -8.10 2.16
CA GLY A 207 0.82 -9.49 1.92
C GLY A 207 1.93 -9.63 0.90
N THR A 208 2.96 -10.43 1.20
CA THR A 208 4.00 -10.79 0.22
C THR A 208 3.70 -12.15 -0.40
N GLU A 209 3.39 -12.17 -1.70
CA GLU A 209 3.60 -13.37 -2.50
C GLU A 209 5.09 -13.48 -2.88
N ALA A 210 5.83 -14.32 -2.17
CA ALA A 210 6.62 -15.29 -2.92
C ALA A 210 5.60 -16.32 -3.40
N LEU A 211 5.34 -16.35 -4.71
CA LEU A 211 4.53 -17.37 -5.36
C LEU A 211 4.90 -18.74 -4.75
N GLY A 212 3.89 -19.44 -4.22
CA GLY A 212 4.08 -20.76 -3.66
C GLY A 212 4.87 -21.62 -4.65
N LEU A 213 5.86 -22.35 -4.14
CA LEU A 213 6.51 -23.39 -4.92
C LEU A 213 5.41 -24.27 -5.56
N PRO A 214 5.51 -24.58 -6.87
CA PRO A 214 4.50 -25.39 -7.51
C PRO A 214 4.43 -26.74 -6.78
N SER A 215 3.20 -27.13 -6.43
CA SER A 215 2.87 -28.49 -6.00
C SER A 215 3.27 -29.51 -7.05
#